data_AF-A0A919ZRT5-F1
#
_entry.id   AF-A0A919ZRT5-F1
#
_cell.length_a   1.000
_cell.length_b   1.000
_cell.length_c   1.000
_cell.angle_alpha   90.00
_cell.angle_beta   90.00
_cell.angle_gamma   90.00
#
_symmetry.space_group_name_H-M   'P 1'
#
loop_
_entity.id
_entity.type
_entity.pdbx_description
1 polymer ?
#
loop_
_entity_poly.entity_id
_entity_poly.type
_entity_poly.pdbx_seq_one_letter_code
_entity_poly.pdbx_strand_id
1 'polypeptide(L)'
;MIVFKFRPLMVLLGIIIIILLALGFQKIYNHNLEKKMNNQAIIDQAKITAMEHLKEKYELDVEITGEQMLPTYVSYRVSLEGNVIGNKDQHFNVSVNYKTNEVSNFAMSPELVDAIKAKGYDPFIKK
;
A
#
# COMPACT_ATOMS: atom_id res chain seq x y z
N MET A 1 -54.49 -12.26 41.68
CA MET A 1 -53.86 -13.14 40.67
C MET A 1 -53.50 -12.30 39.46
N ILE A 2 -52.27 -11.75 39.40
CA ILE A 2 -51.81 -10.93 38.27
C ILE A 2 -50.83 -11.78 37.48
N VAL A 3 -51.34 -12.49 36.48
CA VAL A 3 -50.52 -13.19 35.50
C VAL A 3 -50.97 -12.64 34.16
N PHE A 4 -50.23 -11.70 33.58
CA PHE A 4 -50.14 -11.45 32.13
C PHE A 4 -49.32 -10.17 31.87
N LYS A 5 -48.46 -10.22 30.83
CA LYS A 5 -47.73 -9.11 30.15
C LYS A 5 -46.26 -8.83 30.53
N PHE A 6 -45.39 -9.85 30.54
CA PHE A 6 -43.93 -9.64 30.40
C PHE A 6 -43.36 -10.10 29.03
N ARG A 7 -44.16 -10.77 28.20
CA ARG A 7 -43.71 -11.40 26.95
C ARG A 7 -43.33 -10.43 25.80
N PRO A 8 -44.04 -9.32 25.51
CA PRO A 8 -43.68 -8.45 24.39
C PRO A 8 -42.46 -7.57 24.68
N LEU A 9 -42.22 -7.19 25.95
CA LEU A 9 -41.09 -6.36 26.34
C LEU A 9 -39.75 -7.08 26.18
N MET A 10 -39.69 -8.37 26.52
CA MET A 10 -38.49 -9.20 26.31
C MET A 10 -38.18 -9.41 24.81
N VAL A 11 -39.21 -9.58 23.97
CA VAL A 11 -39.03 -9.69 22.51
C VAL A 11 -38.52 -8.38 21.92
N LEU A 12 -39.06 -7.24 22.36
CA LEU A 12 -38.61 -5.91 21.92
C LEU A 12 -37.15 -5.63 22.31
N LEU A 13 -36.75 -5.96 23.54
CA LEU A 13 -35.35 -5.86 23.99
C LEU A 13 -34.39 -6.72 23.15
N GLY A 14 -34.82 -7.93 22.78
CA GLY A 14 -34.05 -8.80 21.88
C GLY A 14 -33.86 -8.18 20.48
N ILE A 15 -34.91 -7.59 19.90
CA ILE A 15 -34.83 -6.94 18.58
C ILE A 15 -33.90 -5.72 18.61
N ILE A 16 -33.94 -4.91 19.67
CA ILE A 16 -33.05 -3.74 19.83
C ILE A 16 -31.57 -4.16 19.87
N ILE A 17 -31.24 -5.25 20.57
CA ILE A 17 -29.87 -5.79 20.62
C ILE A 17 -29.40 -6.24 19.23
N ILE A 18 -30.26 -6.90 18.45
CA ILE A 18 -29.95 -7.33 17.08
C ILE A 18 -29.68 -6.13 16.17
N ILE A 19 -30.48 -5.07 16.28
CA ILE A 19 -30.29 -3.84 15.49
C ILE A 19 -28.97 -3.15 15.85
N LEU A 20 -28.63 -3.07 17.15
CA LEU A 20 -27.36 -2.48 17.59
C LEU A 20 -26.14 -3.27 17.07
N LEU A 21 -26.20 -4.60 17.08
CA LEU A 21 -25.15 -5.46 16.52
C LEU A 21 -25.02 -5.30 15.00
N ALA A 22 -26.15 -5.26 14.28
CA ALA A 22 -26.16 -5.09 12.82
C ALA A 22 -25.58 -3.73 12.38
N LEU A 23 -25.97 -2.64 13.05
CA LEU A 23 -25.47 -1.29 12.76
C LEU A 23 -23.98 -1.13 13.10
N GLY A 24 -23.54 -1.69 14.23
CA GLY A 24 -22.12 -1.70 14.60
C GLY A 24 -21.26 -2.43 13.58
N PHE A 25 -21.73 -3.57 13.06
CA PHE A 25 -21.01 -4.36 12.06
C PHE A 25 -20.86 -3.63 10.73
N GLN A 26 -21.92 -2.98 10.23
CA GLN A 26 -21.88 -2.20 8.99
C GLN A 26 -20.87 -1.04 9.05
N LYS A 27 -20.82 -0.31 10.17
CA LYS A 27 -19.87 0.81 10.35
C LYS A 27 -18.42 0.34 10.30
N ILE A 28 -18.10 -0.76 10.97
CA ILE A 28 -16.74 -1.35 10.99
C ILE A 28 -16.35 -1.83 9.58
N TYR A 29 -17.27 -2.46 8.86
CA TYR A 29 -17.03 -2.92 7.49
C TYR A 29 -16.67 -1.76 6.55
N ASN A 30 -17.47 -0.69 6.55
CA ASN A 30 -17.26 0.46 5.68
C ASN A 30 -15.95 1.20 5.98
N HIS A 31 -15.60 1.37 7.27
CA HIS A 31 -14.34 2.02 7.66
C HIS A 31 -13.11 1.24 7.18
N ASN A 32 -13.13 -0.10 7.28
CA ASN A 32 -12.03 -0.93 6.80
C ASN A 32 -11.92 -0.90 5.26
N LEU A 33 -13.06 -0.81 4.56
CA LEU A 33 -13.08 -0.70 3.11
C LEU A 33 -12.47 0.63 2.65
N GLU A 34 -12.90 1.76 3.22
CA GLU A 34 -12.36 3.09 2.92
C GLU A 34 -10.84 3.14 3.18
N LYS A 35 -10.39 2.59 4.31
CA LYS A 35 -8.97 2.49 4.64
C LYS A 35 -8.18 1.66 3.62
N LYS A 36 -8.73 0.53 3.17
CA LYS A 36 -8.10 -0.29 2.13
C LYS A 36 -8.00 0.47 0.81
N MET A 37 -9.05 1.17 0.40
CA MET A 37 -9.04 1.98 -0.82
C MET A 37 -8.02 3.12 -0.74
N ASN A 38 -7.93 3.81 0.40
CA ASN A 38 -6.94 4.86 0.63
C ASN A 38 -5.50 4.31 0.56
N ASN A 39 -5.24 3.17 1.21
CA ASN A 39 -3.94 2.51 1.12
C ASN A 39 -3.59 2.11 -0.31
N GLN A 40 -4.55 1.60 -1.09
CA GLN A 40 -4.30 1.22 -2.48
C GLN A 40 -3.94 2.44 -3.33
N ALA A 41 -4.66 3.56 -3.19
CA ALA A 41 -4.33 4.80 -3.90
C ALA A 41 -2.93 5.32 -3.57
N ILE A 42 -2.50 5.20 -2.30
CA ILE A 42 -1.14 5.53 -1.87
C ILE A 42 -0.10 4.62 -2.55
N ILE A 43 -0.37 3.31 -2.60
CA ILE A 43 0.51 2.33 -3.24
C ILE A 43 0.63 2.60 -4.76
N ASP A 44 -0.49 2.84 -5.43
CA ASP A 44 -0.52 3.10 -6.88
C ASP A 44 0.26 4.37 -7.22
N GLN A 45 0.08 5.44 -6.43
CA GLN A 45 0.87 6.66 -6.58
C GLN A 45 2.37 6.40 -6.38
N ALA A 46 2.75 5.62 -5.36
CA ALA A 46 4.13 5.26 -5.12
C ALA A 46 4.75 4.45 -6.27
N LYS A 47 3.98 3.53 -6.87
CA LYS A 47 4.40 2.75 -8.05
C LYS A 47 4.72 3.68 -9.23
N ILE A 48 3.81 4.62 -9.54
CA ILE A 48 4.00 5.61 -10.61
C ILE A 48 5.27 6.42 -10.35
N THR A 49 5.41 6.99 -9.15
CA THR A 49 6.58 7.81 -8.79
C THR A 49 7.89 7.03 -8.90
N ALA A 50 7.94 5.76 -8.48
CA ALA A 50 9.15 4.95 -8.63
C ALA A 50 9.48 4.68 -10.10
N MET A 51 8.49 4.32 -10.91
CA MET A 51 8.67 4.05 -12.35
C MET A 51 9.16 5.30 -13.09
N GLU A 52 8.52 6.45 -12.85
CA GLU A 52 8.92 7.74 -13.43
C GLU A 52 10.35 8.11 -13.03
N HIS A 53 10.69 8.01 -11.75
CA HIS A 53 12.04 8.33 -11.27
C HIS A 53 13.12 7.47 -11.93
N LEU A 54 12.90 6.17 -12.07
CA LEU A 54 13.86 5.25 -12.68
C LEU A 54 13.96 5.45 -14.19
N LYS A 55 12.85 5.79 -14.85
CA LYS A 55 12.84 6.15 -16.26
C LYS A 55 13.62 7.44 -16.51
N GLU A 56 13.37 8.49 -15.74
CA GLU A 56 14.04 9.79 -15.91
C GLU A 56 15.51 9.76 -15.54
N LYS A 57 15.87 9.03 -14.47
CA LYS A 57 17.24 9.04 -13.93
C LYS A 57 18.21 8.12 -14.68
N TYR A 58 17.73 6.98 -15.16
CA TYR A 58 18.58 5.91 -15.72
C TYR A 58 18.06 5.33 -17.05
N GLU A 59 17.00 5.92 -17.62
CA GLU A 59 16.35 5.43 -18.84
C GLU A 59 15.90 3.96 -18.73
N LEU A 60 15.42 3.55 -17.55
CA LEU A 60 14.98 2.19 -17.28
C LEU A 60 13.45 2.08 -17.42
N ASP A 61 13.00 1.15 -18.25
CA ASP A 61 11.63 0.67 -18.25
C ASP A 61 11.51 -0.52 -17.30
N VAL A 62 10.70 -0.36 -16.25
CA VAL A 62 10.62 -1.32 -15.14
C VAL A 62 9.19 -1.77 -14.90
N GLU A 63 9.04 -2.95 -14.31
CA GLU A 63 7.79 -3.44 -13.74
C GLU A 63 7.92 -3.59 -12.22
N ILE A 64 6.86 -3.24 -11.50
CA ILE A 64 6.77 -3.46 -10.05
C ILE A 64 6.19 -4.85 -9.81
N THR A 65 6.90 -5.66 -9.04
CA THR A 65 6.57 -7.06 -8.74
C THR A 65 6.16 -7.29 -7.29
N GLY A 66 6.40 -6.33 -6.41
CA GLY A 66 6.01 -6.40 -5.01
C GLY A 66 5.83 -5.02 -4.37
N GLU A 67 4.96 -4.98 -3.36
CA GLU A 67 4.72 -3.78 -2.55
C GLU A 67 4.58 -4.14 -1.06
N GLN A 68 5.09 -3.27 -0.21
CA GLN A 68 4.89 -3.35 1.23
C GLN A 68 4.63 -1.95 1.80
N MET A 69 3.53 -1.82 2.51
CA MET A 69 3.16 -0.60 3.22
C MET A 69 2.94 -0.92 4.70
N LEU A 70 3.70 -0.26 5.57
CA LEU A 70 3.47 -0.33 7.01
C LEU A 70 2.27 0.56 7.40
N PRO A 71 1.66 0.35 8.58
CA PRO A 71 0.65 1.28 9.07
C PRO A 71 1.15 2.72 9.07
N THR A 72 0.27 3.65 8.71
CA THR A 72 0.59 5.08 8.48
C THR A 72 1.14 5.81 9.72
N TYR A 73 0.97 5.24 10.92
CA TYR A 73 1.56 5.75 12.16
C TYR A 73 3.02 5.29 12.38
N VAL A 74 3.48 4.29 11.63
CA VAL A 74 4.86 3.75 11.70
C VAL A 74 5.75 4.40 10.65
N SER A 75 5.24 4.51 9.41
CA SER A 75 6.03 5.01 8.28
C SER A 75 5.14 5.67 7.23
N TYR A 76 5.68 6.69 6.58
CA TYR A 76 5.09 7.32 5.40
C TYR A 76 5.69 6.79 4.09
N ARG A 77 6.27 5.58 4.11
CA ARG A 77 6.93 4.98 2.95
C ARG A 77 6.22 3.72 2.47
N VAL A 78 6.17 3.57 1.16
CA VAL A 78 5.89 2.31 0.47
C VAL A 78 7.21 1.74 -0.01
N SER A 79 7.52 0.51 0.37
CA SER A 79 8.63 -0.27 -0.18
C SER A 79 8.14 -1.02 -1.41
N LEU A 80 8.88 -0.91 -2.51
CA LEU A 80 8.54 -1.49 -3.80
C LEU A 80 9.69 -2.36 -4.28
N GLU A 81 9.34 -3.50 -4.86
CA GLU A 81 10.24 -4.42 -5.53
C GLU A 81 9.90 -4.44 -7.02
N GLY A 82 10.90 -4.64 -7.86
CA GLY A 82 10.69 -4.68 -9.29
C GLY A 82 11.90 -5.18 -10.05
N ASN A 83 11.75 -5.25 -11.37
CA ASN A 83 12.82 -5.57 -12.30
C ASN A 83 12.67 -4.79 -13.60
N VAL A 84 13.74 -4.74 -14.39
CA VAL A 84 13.68 -4.22 -15.76
C VAL A 84 12.78 -5.12 -16.60
N ILE A 85 11.94 -4.53 -17.45
CA ILE A 85 11.01 -5.29 -18.29
C ILE A 85 11.81 -6.23 -19.19
N GLY A 86 11.46 -7.52 -19.14
CA GLY A 86 12.13 -8.56 -19.93
C GLY A 86 13.45 -9.06 -19.33
N ASN A 87 13.90 -8.54 -18.18
CA ASN A 87 15.11 -9.01 -17.50
C ASN A 87 14.92 -9.06 -15.98
N LYS A 88 14.59 -10.25 -15.47
CA LYS A 88 14.37 -10.48 -14.03
C LYS A 88 15.65 -10.45 -13.19
N ASP A 89 16.81 -10.69 -13.79
CA ASP A 89 18.09 -10.64 -13.08
C ASP A 89 18.44 -9.19 -12.73
N GLN A 90 18.00 -8.23 -13.55
CA GLN A 90 18.08 -6.79 -13.28
C GLN A 90 16.96 -6.32 -12.34
N HIS A 91 16.98 -6.79 -11.10
CA HIS A 91 16.00 -6.46 -10.06
C HIS A 91 16.46 -5.35 -9.10
N PHE A 92 15.50 -4.75 -8.40
CA PHE A 92 15.71 -3.68 -7.43
C PHE A 92 14.69 -3.68 -6.29
N ASN A 93 15.03 -2.96 -5.21
CA ASN A 93 14.11 -2.51 -4.18
C ASN A 93 14.24 -0.99 -4.00
N VAL A 94 13.13 -0.29 -3.81
CA VAL A 94 13.11 1.16 -3.61
C VAL A 94 12.03 1.57 -2.62
N SER A 95 12.26 2.65 -1.88
CA SER A 95 11.27 3.23 -0.97
C SER A 95 10.78 4.58 -1.48
N VAL A 96 9.47 4.77 -1.52
CA VAL A 96 8.83 6.05 -1.89
C VAL A 96 8.09 6.63 -0.70
N ASN A 97 8.41 7.86 -0.32
CA ASN A 97 7.64 8.62 0.66
C ASN A 97 6.39 9.20 -0.01
N TYR A 98 5.21 8.65 0.29
CA TYR A 98 3.97 9.03 -0.39
C TYR A 98 3.43 10.42 0.02
N LYS A 99 4.06 11.09 0.98
CA LYS A 99 3.73 12.48 1.32
C LYS A 99 4.58 13.50 0.56
N THR A 100 5.81 13.14 0.21
CA THR A 100 6.79 14.06 -0.41
C THR A 100 7.20 13.63 -1.82
N ASN A 101 6.78 12.45 -2.26
CA ASN A 101 7.23 11.76 -3.48
C ASN A 101 8.76 11.52 -3.53
N GLU A 102 9.44 11.60 -2.39
CA GLU A 102 10.88 11.34 -2.31
C GLU A 102 11.17 9.84 -2.50
N VAL A 103 12.05 9.54 -3.45
CA VAL A 103 12.55 8.20 -3.74
C VAL A 103 13.88 7.99 -3.01
N SER A 104 13.97 6.92 -2.23
CA SER A 104 15.11 6.63 -1.36
C SER A 104 15.37 5.13 -1.22
N ASN A 105 16.46 4.75 -0.56
CA ASN A 105 16.83 3.36 -0.27
C ASN A 105 16.84 2.46 -1.52
N PHE A 106 17.39 2.98 -2.62
CA PHE A 106 17.47 2.23 -3.87
C PHE A 106 18.57 1.17 -3.78
N ALA A 107 18.16 -0.09 -3.66
CA ALA A 107 19.01 -1.26 -3.71
C ALA A 107 18.86 -1.94 -5.09
N MET A 108 19.97 -2.39 -5.66
CA MET A 108 20.04 -2.94 -7.00
C MET A 108 20.82 -4.24 -7.00
N SER A 109 20.41 -5.15 -7.89
CA SER A 109 21.23 -6.29 -8.30
C SER A 109 22.55 -5.84 -8.96
N PRO A 110 23.62 -6.65 -8.88
CA PRO A 110 24.85 -6.41 -9.63
C PRO A 110 24.61 -6.23 -11.14
N GLU A 111 23.71 -7.04 -11.71
CA GLU A 111 23.35 -7.01 -13.13
C GLU A 111 22.73 -5.68 -13.53
N LEU A 112 21.87 -5.11 -12.67
CA LEU A 112 21.28 -3.79 -12.89
C LEU A 112 22.32 -2.67 -12.75
N VAL A 113 23.24 -2.77 -11.78
CA VAL A 113 24.34 -1.81 -11.63
C VAL A 113 25.20 -1.77 -12.90
N ASP A 114 25.56 -2.93 -13.43
CA ASP A 114 26.37 -3.03 -14.64
C ASP A 114 25.63 -2.48 -15.87
N ALA A 115 24.33 -2.76 -15.99
CA ALA A 115 23.49 -2.23 -17.07
C ALA A 115 23.39 -0.68 -17.01
N ILE A 116 23.23 -0.10 -15.83
CA ILE A 116 23.18 1.36 -15.64
C ILE A 116 24.53 2.00 -16.00
N LYS A 117 25.65 1.39 -15.57
CA LYS A 117 27.00 1.85 -15.90
C LYS A 117 27.31 1.76 -17.38
N ALA A 118 26.86 0.71 -18.06
CA ALA A 118 27.02 0.54 -19.51
C ALA A 118 26.33 1.65 -20.31
N LYS A 119 25.28 2.27 -19.76
CA LYS A 119 24.63 3.46 -20.33
C LYS A 119 25.33 4.78 -20.00
N GLY A 120 26.40 4.77 -19.20
CA GLY A 120 27.17 5.95 -18.82
C GLY A 120 26.69 6.66 -17.55
N TYR A 121 25.79 6.04 -16.77
CA TYR A 121 25.35 6.59 -15.49
C TYR A 121 26.12 5.96 -14.32
N ASP A 122 26.42 6.74 -13.28
CA ASP A 122 26.91 6.21 -12.01
C ASP A 122 25.76 6.17 -10.98
N PRO A 123 25.29 4.97 -10.59
CA PRO A 123 24.16 4.84 -9.67
C PRO A 123 24.49 5.22 -8.22
N PHE A 124 25.77 5.44 -7.88
CA PHE A 124 26.21 5.74 -6.51
C PHE A 124 26.56 7.22 -6.28
N ILE A 125 26.48 8.06 -7.31
CA ILE A 125 26.62 9.51 -7.13
C ILE A 125 25.46 10.02 -6.27
N LYS A 126 25.79 10.49 -5.07
CA LYS A 126 24.86 11.25 -4.23
C LYS A 126 24.71 12.64 -4.84
N LYS A 127 23.49 13.00 -5.23
CA LYS A 127 23.11 14.39 -5.49
C LYS A 127 22.98 15.14 -4.17
#